data_AF-A0A2R5GAG4-F1
#
_entry.id   AF-A0A2R5GAG4-F1
#
_cell.length_a   1.000
_cell.length_b   1.000
_cell.length_c   1.000
_cell.angle_alpha   90.00
_cell.angle_beta   90.00
_cell.angle_gamma   90.00
#
_symmetry.space_group_name_H-M   'P 1'
#
loop_
_entity.id
_entity.type
_entity.pdbx_description
1 polymer ?
#
loop_
_entity_poly.entity_id
_entity_poly.type
_entity_poly.pdbx_seq_one_letter_code
_entity_poly.pdbx_strand_id
1 'polypeptide(L)'
;MSLASKVAAHAKELRFVFCTSSEGSKGLREFVKSSYVPLKKENPKFPLLVRECEGAQPRVMARFAKGKEEAISVEGMSAKEVEGVVEKLIS
;
A
#
# COMPACT_ATOMS: atom_id res chain seq x y z
N MET A 1 -9.96 -0.58 16.29
CA MET A 1 -9.43 0.46 15.38
C MET A 1 -9.30 -0.16 14.00
N SER A 2 -10.05 0.30 12.99
CA SER A 2 -9.95 -0.22 11.62
C SER A 2 -8.57 0.10 11.02
N LEU A 3 -8.11 -0.77 10.10
CA LEU A 3 -6.84 -0.61 9.38
C LEU A 3 -6.72 0.78 8.74
N ALA A 4 -7.81 1.27 8.15
CA ALA A 4 -7.89 2.59 7.53
C ALA A 4 -7.67 3.74 8.53
N SER A 5 -8.22 3.64 9.74
CA SER A 5 -8.06 4.68 10.76
C SER A 5 -6.60 4.78 11.26
N LYS A 6 -5.89 3.65 11.34
CA LYS A 6 -4.47 3.59 11.71
C LYS A 6 -3.58 4.21 10.63
N VAL A 7 -3.88 3.95 9.35
CA VAL A 7 -3.14 4.53 8.22
C VAL A 7 -3.13 6.05 8.29
N ALA A 8 -4.28 6.69 8.52
CA ALA A 8 -4.36 8.15 8.59
C ALA A 8 -3.71 8.77 9.85
N ALA A 9 -3.61 8.00 10.94
CA ALA A 9 -2.98 8.46 12.17
C ALA A 9 -1.44 8.42 12.10
N HIS A 10 -0.89 7.39 11.46
CA HIS A 10 0.56 7.15 11.45
C HIS A 10 1.24 7.58 10.13
N ALA A 11 0.59 7.35 8.98
CA ALA A 11 1.11 7.76 7.68
C ALA A 11 0.47 9.07 7.21
N LYS A 12 1.25 9.84 6.45
CA LYS A 12 0.78 11.00 5.68
C LYS A 12 0.46 10.66 4.24
N GLU A 13 1.17 9.71 3.65
CA GLU A 13 0.96 9.28 2.26
C GLU A 13 1.24 7.77 2.15
N LEU A 14 0.46 7.07 1.35
CA LEU A 14 0.71 5.66 1.01
C LEU A 14 0.76 5.53 -0.50
N ARG A 15 1.82 4.92 -1.01
CA ARG A 15 2.06 4.72 -2.43
C ARG A 15 2.23 3.23 -2.72
N PHE A 16 1.46 2.74 -3.68
CA PHE A 16 1.61 1.40 -4.23
C PHE A 16 2.25 1.52 -5.61
N VAL A 17 3.40 0.87 -5.78
CA VAL A 17 4.07 0.74 -7.07
C VAL A 17 3.97 -0.72 -7.47
N PHE A 18 3.37 -1.01 -8.62
CA PHE A 18 3.30 -2.39 -9.11
C PHE A 18 3.27 -2.44 -10.64
N CYS A 19 3.58 -3.62 -11.18
CA CYS A 19 3.51 -3.89 -12.61
C CYS A 19 2.16 -4.49 -13.00
N THR A 20 1.64 -4.17 -14.18
CA THR A 20 0.37 -4.73 -14.69
C THR A 20 0.56 -6.10 -15.37
N SER A 21 1.79 -6.49 -15.68
CA SER A 21 2.07 -7.71 -16.44
C SER A 21 2.82 -8.79 -15.66
N SER A 22 3.56 -8.43 -14.60
CA SER A 22 4.41 -9.37 -13.87
C SER A 22 3.64 -10.23 -12.86
N GLU A 23 3.88 -11.54 -12.84
CA GLU A 23 3.22 -12.49 -11.92
C GLU A 23 3.52 -12.19 -10.44
N GLY A 24 4.74 -11.75 -10.13
CA GLY A 24 5.15 -11.38 -8.77
C GLY A 24 4.37 -10.21 -8.16
N SER A 25 3.59 -9.47 -8.96
CA SER A 25 2.77 -8.33 -8.51
C SER A 25 1.29 -8.67 -8.33
N LYS A 26 0.88 -9.92 -8.58
CA LYS A 26 -0.52 -10.34 -8.58
C LYS A 26 -1.20 -10.11 -7.22
N GLY A 27 -0.54 -10.48 -6.13
CA GLY A 27 -1.08 -10.28 -4.77
C GLY A 27 -1.27 -8.82 -4.40
N LEU A 28 -0.33 -7.95 -4.77
CA LEU A 28 -0.45 -6.50 -4.55
C LEU A 28 -1.61 -5.90 -5.38
N ARG A 29 -1.83 -6.38 -6.61
CA ARG A 29 -2.94 -5.93 -7.46
C ARG A 29 -4.31 -6.32 -6.89
N GLU A 30 -4.45 -7.55 -6.42
CA GLU A 30 -5.68 -8.03 -5.78
C GLU A 30 -5.96 -7.26 -4.49
N PHE A 31 -4.93 -7.00 -3.68
CA PHE A 31 -5.04 -6.16 -2.49
C PHE A 31 -5.50 -4.74 -2.83
N VAL A 32 -4.88 -4.08 -3.82
CA VAL A 32 -5.28 -2.73 -4.22
C VAL A 32 -6.72 -2.71 -4.72
N LYS A 33 -7.17 -3.69 -5.51
CA LYS A 33 -8.57 -3.75 -5.97
C LYS A 33 -9.57 -3.84 -4.81
N SER A 34 -9.30 -4.69 -3.83
CA SER A 34 -10.22 -4.94 -2.70
C SER A 34 -10.17 -3.83 -1.65
N SER A 35 -8.97 -3.31 -1.36
CA SER A 35 -8.72 -2.43 -0.22
C SER A 35 -8.73 -0.95 -0.57
N TYR A 36 -8.53 -0.57 -1.84
CA TYR A 36 -8.48 0.85 -2.24
C TYR A 36 -9.80 1.60 -1.99
N VAL A 37 -10.94 0.98 -2.32
CA VAL A 37 -12.27 1.57 -2.13
C VAL A 37 -12.60 1.82 -0.64
N PRO A 38 -12.47 0.84 0.27
CA PRO A 38 -12.73 1.07 1.68
C PRO A 38 -11.73 2.07 2.31
N LEU A 39 -10.44 1.98 1.98
CA LEU A 39 -9.42 2.90 2.50
C LEU A 39 -9.71 4.36 2.11
N LYS A 40 -10.11 4.60 0.86
CA LYS A 40 -10.46 5.95 0.37
C LYS A 40 -11.79 6.45 0.94
N LYS A 41 -12.75 5.55 1.19
CA LYS A 41 -14.05 5.89 1.78
C LYS A 41 -13.92 6.30 3.25
N GLU A 42 -13.10 5.59 4.02
CA GLU A 42 -12.82 5.94 5.42
C GLU A 42 -11.95 7.20 5.52
N ASN A 43 -11.03 7.44 4.56
CA ASN A 43 -10.12 8.59 4.59
C ASN A 43 -10.12 9.39 3.27
N PRO A 44 -11.13 10.25 3.04
CA PRO A 44 -11.24 11.00 1.78
C PRO A 44 -10.14 12.06 1.58
N LYS A 45 -9.49 12.50 2.67
CA LYS A 45 -8.38 13.48 2.64
C LYS A 45 -7.00 12.81 2.56
N PHE A 46 -6.92 11.49 2.67
CA PHE A 46 -5.65 10.79 2.70
C PHE A 46 -5.08 10.56 1.29
N PRO A 47 -3.83 10.97 1.00
CA PRO A 47 -3.17 10.71 -0.28
C PRO A 47 -2.83 9.22 -0.45
N LEU A 48 -3.74 8.49 -1.10
CA LEU A 48 -3.54 7.12 -1.54
C LEU A 48 -3.14 7.12 -3.02
N LEU A 49 -1.85 6.89 -3.30
CA LEU A 49 -1.27 6.93 -4.64
C LEU A 49 -1.07 5.52 -5.18
N VAL A 50 -1.56 5.27 -6.39
CA VAL A 50 -1.28 4.03 -7.13
C VAL A 50 -0.46 4.41 -8.36
N ARG A 51 0.67 3.74 -8.55
CA ARG A 51 1.57 3.89 -9.69
C ARG A 51 1.77 2.54 -10.35
N GLU A 52 1.24 2.43 -11.56
CA GLU A 52 1.44 1.28 -12.41
C GLU A 52 2.67 1.54 -13.29
N CYS A 53 3.70 0.71 -13.16
CA CYS A 53 4.93 0.80 -13.95
C CYS A 53 5.29 -0.58 -14.51
N GLU A 54 5.47 -0.68 -15.82
CA GLU A 54 5.89 -1.92 -16.48
C GLU A 54 7.34 -2.28 -16.09
N GLY A 55 7.56 -3.55 -15.70
CA GLY A 55 8.87 -4.04 -15.26
C GLY A 55 9.31 -3.57 -13.87
N ALA A 56 8.51 -2.77 -13.15
CA ALA A 56 8.83 -2.35 -11.80
C ALA A 56 8.57 -3.47 -10.77
N GLN A 57 9.48 -3.61 -9.81
CA GLN A 57 9.27 -4.49 -8.66
C GLN A 57 8.10 -3.96 -7.81
N PRO A 58 7.18 -4.84 -7.38
CA PRO A 58 6.05 -4.43 -6.57
C PRO A 58 6.54 -3.93 -5.20
N ARG A 59 6.23 -2.68 -4.88
CA ARG A 59 6.67 -1.99 -3.66
C ARG A 59 5.53 -1.22 -3.03
N VAL A 60 5.48 -1.26 -1.71
CA VAL A 60 4.61 -0.42 -0.88
C VAL A 60 5.50 0.63 -0.22
N MET A 61 5.16 1.90 -0.40
CA MET A 61 5.88 3.00 0.23
C MET A 61 4.93 3.76 1.13
N ALA A 62 5.36 4.04 2.36
CA ALA A 62 4.63 4.85 3.32
C ALA A 62 5.49 6.04 3.72
N ARG A 63 4.89 7.24 3.71
CA ARG A 63 5.53 8.45 4.21
C ARG A 63 4.92 8.80 5.55
N PHE A 64 5.76 8.98 6.57
CA PHE A 64 5.36 9.29 7.93
C PHE A 64 5.57 10.77 8.26
N ALA A 65 5.07 11.18 9.42
CA ALA A 65 5.42 12.48 9.99
C ALA A 65 6.95 12.60 10.15
N LYS A 66 7.47 13.83 10.02
CA LYS A 66 8.92 14.16 10.05
C LYS A 66 9.72 13.71 8.81
N GLY A 67 9.05 13.44 7.69
CA GLY A 67 9.71 13.22 6.40
C GLY A 67 10.40 11.86 6.27
N LYS A 68 10.11 10.91 7.14
CA LYS A 68 10.57 9.53 7.00
C LYS A 68 9.74 8.82 5.93
N GLU A 69 10.41 8.17 4.98
CA GLU A 69 9.78 7.33 3.96
C GLU A 69 10.32 5.91 4.12
N GLU A 70 9.41 4.94 4.23
CA GLU A 70 9.77 3.53 4.23
C GLU A 70 9.22 2.88 2.96
N ALA A 71 10.03 2.04 2.33
CA ALA A 71 9.68 1.30 1.13
C ALA A 71 9.95 -0.18 1.35
N ILE A 72 8.91 -1.00 1.19
CA ILE A 72 9.00 -2.45 1.34
C ILE A 72 8.65 -3.09 0.00
N SER A 73 9.53 -3.97 -0.48
CA SER A 73 9.27 -4.78 -1.67
C SER A 73 8.38 -5.96 -1.28
N VAL A 74 7.31 -6.17 -2.04
CA VAL A 74 6.29 -7.20 -1.79
C VAL A 74 6.18 -8.19 -2.95
N GLU A 75 7.33 -8.51 -3.55
CA GLU A 75 7.41 -9.42 -4.70
C GLU A 75 7.04 -10.84 -4.31
N GLY A 76 6.09 -11.43 -5.02
CA GLY A 76 5.62 -12.80 -4.79
C GLY A 76 4.73 -12.96 -3.54
N MET A 77 4.42 -11.89 -2.82
CA MET A 77 3.56 -11.94 -1.64
C MET A 77 2.08 -12.03 -2.03
N SER A 78 1.31 -12.77 -1.25
CA SER A 78 -0.15 -12.84 -1.35
C SER A 78 -0.81 -11.57 -0.79
N ALA A 79 -2.08 -11.34 -1.14
CA ALA A 79 -2.82 -10.15 -0.68
C ALA A 79 -2.85 -10.03 0.87
N LYS A 80 -2.95 -11.17 1.58
CA LYS A 80 -2.94 -11.21 3.05
C LYS A 80 -1.58 -10.84 3.65
N GLU A 81 -0.50 -11.22 3.00
CA GLU A 81 0.85 -10.85 3.43
C GLU A 81 1.11 -9.37 3.22
N VAL A 82 0.63 -8.81 2.09
CA VAL A 82 0.66 -7.37 1.83
C VAL A 82 -0.12 -6.60 2.90
N GLU A 83 -1.29 -7.09 3.32
CA GLU A 83 -2.04 -6.53 4.45
C GLU A 83 -1.20 -6.48 5.72
N GLY A 84 -0.56 -7.60 6.08
CA GLY A 84 0.30 -7.66 7.26
C GLY A 84 1.53 -6.74 7.16
N VAL A 85 2.10 -6.54 5.98
CA VAL A 85 3.19 -5.59 5.75
C VAL A 85 2.70 -4.15 5.94
N VAL A 86 1.52 -3.82 5.40
CA VAL A 86 0.90 -2.51 5.61
C VAL A 86 0.59 -2.27 7.08
N GLU A 87 0.09 -3.29 7.81
CA GLU A 87 -0.12 -3.21 9.26
C GLU A 87 1.17 -2.96 10.04
N LYS A 88 2.26 -3.63 9.68
CA LYS A 88 3.57 -3.42 10.31
C LYS A 88 4.12 -2.02 10.06
N LEU A 89 3.92 -1.48 8.86
CA LEU A 89 4.34 -0.12 8.51
C LEU A 89 3.58 0.94 9.33
N ILE A 90 2.30 0.70 9.65
CA ILE A 90 1.46 1.67 10.36
C ILE A 90 1.36 1.42 11.87
N SER A 91 2.14 0.47 12.41
CA SER A 91 2.13 0.10 13.83
C SER A 91 2.98 1.01 14.71
#